data_AF-A0A970KL67-F1
#
_entry.id   AF-A0A970KL67-F1
#
_cell.length_a   1.000
_cell.length_b   1.000
_cell.length_c   1.000
_cell.angle_alpha   90.00
_cell.angle_beta   90.00
_cell.angle_gamma   90.00
#
_symmetry.space_group_name_H-M   'P 1'
#
loop_
_entity.id
_entity.type
_entity.pdbx_description
1 polymer ?
#
loop_
_entity_poly.entity_id
_entity_poly.type
_entity_poly.pdbx_seq_one_letter_code
_entity_poly.pdbx_strand_id
1 'polypeptide(L)'
;MFNQYLLMSFSLPIRMVLMIVTQWLMLIGPGVLMFVNKEKLTDIGFRKDKILVQIGIGIILAIAMSLVLTVVPILLGFKDMVGSIKYTETWKFVYQFIYAITGVALAEEIVFRGYIFSKLLEIKNQRWFAIIVSSLLFGLFHIFNGNIVQVIMTSFLGVLFCLFREKIKGCTLLSLIIAHGSYNAMIVLWVSVL
;
A
#
# COMPACT_ATOMS: atom_id res chain seq x y z
N MET A 1 12.28 0.17 -18.52
CA MET A 1 11.92 0.17 -19.97
C MET A 1 10.54 0.76 -20.26
N PHE A 2 9.43 0.25 -19.70
CA PHE A 2 8.07 0.78 -19.96
C PHE A 2 7.92 2.28 -19.65
N ASN A 3 8.40 2.73 -18.49
CA ASN A 3 8.33 4.15 -18.07
C ASN A 3 9.18 5.11 -18.91
N GLN A 4 10.32 4.65 -19.45
CA GLN A 4 11.30 5.54 -20.11
C GLN A 4 11.00 5.76 -21.59
N TYR A 5 10.38 4.81 -22.29
CA TYR A 5 10.14 4.91 -23.74
C TYR A 5 8.66 4.98 -24.11
N LEU A 6 7.81 4.17 -23.47
CA LEU A 6 6.41 4.02 -23.85
C LEU A 6 5.51 5.01 -23.14
N LEU A 7 5.73 5.25 -21.85
CA LEU A 7 4.95 6.27 -21.14
C LEU A 7 5.29 7.68 -21.63
N MET A 8 6.56 8.00 -21.86
CA MET A 8 6.98 9.35 -22.25
C MET A 8 6.48 9.81 -23.62
N SER A 9 5.97 8.91 -24.47
CA SER A 9 5.35 9.27 -25.75
C SER A 9 3.92 9.80 -25.60
N PHE A 10 3.28 9.62 -24.44
CA PHE A 10 1.92 10.09 -24.18
C PHE A 10 1.88 11.47 -23.50
N SER A 11 0.75 12.17 -23.67
CA SER A 11 0.49 13.43 -22.96
C SER A 11 0.47 13.22 -21.43
N LEU A 12 0.74 14.29 -20.67
CA LEU A 12 0.80 14.21 -19.21
C LEU A 12 -0.47 13.59 -18.57
N PRO A 13 -1.71 13.99 -18.95
CA PRO A 13 -2.91 13.37 -18.38
C PRO A 13 -3.01 11.87 -18.65
N ILE A 14 -2.65 11.43 -19.86
CA ILE A 14 -2.67 10.00 -20.23
C ILE A 14 -1.64 9.24 -19.40
N ARG A 15 -0.42 9.78 -19.26
CA ARG A 15 0.63 9.18 -18.40
C ARG A 15 0.15 9.01 -16.95
N MET A 16 -0.50 10.04 -16.39
CA MET A 16 -0.99 10.01 -15.02
C MET A 16 -2.01 8.88 -14.79
N VAL A 17 -2.90 8.64 -15.74
CA VAL A 17 -3.88 7.53 -15.68
C VAL A 17 -3.18 6.19 -15.87
N LEU A 18 -2.31 6.07 -16.87
CA LEU A 18 -1.58 4.84 -17.15
C LEU A 18 -0.71 4.40 -15.97
N MET A 19 -0.10 5.34 -15.25
CA MET A 19 0.66 5.03 -14.03
C MET A 19 -0.20 4.33 -12.97
N ILE A 20 -1.46 4.73 -12.80
CA ILE A 20 -2.40 4.07 -11.87
C ILE A 20 -2.79 2.69 -12.41
N VAL A 21 -3.26 2.63 -13.65
CA VAL A 21 -3.79 1.39 -14.25
C VAL A 21 -2.72 0.30 -14.35
N THR A 22 -1.47 0.67 -14.58
CA THR A 22 -0.36 -0.29 -14.64
C THR A 22 -0.10 -0.98 -13.31
N GLN A 23 -0.38 -0.33 -12.17
CA GLN A 23 -0.30 -1.01 -10.87
C GLN A 23 -1.36 -2.11 -10.76
N TRP A 24 -2.52 -1.93 -11.39
CA TRP A 24 -3.62 -2.90 -11.32
C TRP A 24 -3.37 -4.17 -12.12
N LEU A 25 -2.31 -4.25 -12.92
CA LEU A 25 -1.94 -5.49 -13.61
C LEU A 25 -1.70 -6.65 -12.62
N MET A 26 -1.20 -6.36 -11.41
CA MET A 26 -1.01 -7.37 -10.38
C MET A 26 -2.33 -7.93 -9.82
N LEU A 27 -3.45 -7.22 -10.01
CA LEU A 27 -4.78 -7.68 -9.59
C LEU A 27 -5.36 -8.72 -10.55
N ILE A 28 -4.83 -8.86 -11.77
CA ILE A 28 -5.38 -9.79 -12.77
C ILE A 28 -5.36 -11.22 -12.25
N GLY A 29 -4.23 -11.68 -11.69
CA GLY A 29 -4.10 -13.04 -11.16
C GLY A 29 -5.12 -13.35 -10.05
N PRO A 30 -5.10 -12.62 -8.92
CA PRO A 30 -6.10 -12.76 -7.87
C PRO A 30 -7.54 -12.56 -8.37
N GLY A 31 -7.78 -11.60 -9.26
CA GLY A 31 -9.11 -11.31 -9.81
C GLY A 31 -9.68 -12.47 -10.63
N VAL A 32 -8.87 -13.09 -11.49
CA VAL A 32 -9.26 -14.29 -12.24
C VAL A 32 -9.54 -15.45 -11.30
N LEU A 33 -8.68 -15.69 -10.30
CA LEU A 33 -8.88 -16.77 -9.35
C LEU A 33 -10.13 -16.56 -8.49
N MET A 34 -10.37 -15.34 -8.02
CA MET A 34 -11.59 -14.99 -7.29
C MET A 34 -12.84 -15.21 -8.15
N PHE A 35 -12.78 -14.85 -9.44
CA PHE A 35 -13.88 -15.08 -10.38
C PHE A 35 -14.16 -16.58 -10.58
N VAL A 36 -13.13 -17.38 -10.83
CA VAL A 36 -13.24 -18.84 -11.01
C VAL A 36 -13.79 -19.50 -9.73
N ASN A 37 -13.31 -19.08 -8.57
CA ASN A 37 -13.71 -19.64 -7.27
C ASN A 37 -15.03 -19.03 -6.72
N LYS A 38 -15.64 -18.08 -7.42
CA LYS A 38 -16.85 -17.34 -6.98
C LYS A 38 -16.68 -16.64 -5.62
N GLU A 39 -15.48 -16.18 -5.33
CA GLU A 39 -15.15 -15.45 -4.10
C GLU A 39 -15.66 -14.01 -4.17
N LYS A 40 -16.07 -13.48 -3.02
CA LYS A 40 -16.59 -12.12 -2.87
C LYS A 40 -15.52 -11.22 -2.26
N LEU A 41 -15.66 -9.92 -2.46
CA LEU A 41 -14.79 -8.92 -1.82
C LEU A 41 -14.84 -9.00 -0.28
N THR A 42 -15.93 -9.52 0.29
CA THR A 42 -16.06 -9.75 1.73
C THR A 42 -15.14 -10.85 2.25
N ASP A 43 -14.73 -11.79 1.40
CA ASP A 43 -13.90 -12.94 1.75
C ASP A 43 -12.42 -12.53 1.85
N ILE A 44 -12.05 -11.47 1.14
CA ILE A 44 -10.73 -10.83 1.22
C ILE A 44 -10.70 -9.63 2.17
N GLY A 45 -11.74 -9.43 2.99
CA GLY A 45 -11.70 -8.44 4.08
C GLY A 45 -12.30 -7.08 3.81
N PHE A 46 -13.02 -6.88 2.69
CA PHE A 46 -13.90 -5.72 2.57
C PHE A 46 -15.15 -5.88 3.44
N ARG A 47 -15.68 -4.75 3.89
CA ARG A 47 -16.91 -4.65 4.67
C ARG A 47 -17.71 -3.44 4.20
N LYS A 48 -19.04 -3.58 4.08
CA LYS A 48 -19.93 -2.53 3.58
C LYS A 48 -20.49 -1.64 4.70
N ASP A 49 -20.36 -2.06 5.95
CA ASP A 49 -20.85 -1.33 7.12
C ASP A 49 -19.81 -0.33 7.64
N LYS A 50 -20.28 0.79 8.20
CA LYS A 50 -19.42 1.78 8.89
C LYS A 50 -18.23 2.28 8.05
N ILE A 51 -18.42 2.50 6.75
CA ILE A 51 -17.37 2.95 5.81
C ILE A 51 -16.62 4.18 6.33
N LEU A 52 -17.33 5.17 6.88
CA LEU A 52 -16.71 6.37 7.45
C LEU A 52 -15.76 6.07 8.61
N VAL A 53 -16.10 5.09 9.45
CA VAL A 53 -15.23 4.62 10.54
C VAL A 53 -14.00 3.92 9.97
N GLN A 54 -14.16 3.09 8.93
CA GLN A 54 -13.05 2.42 8.27
C GLN A 54 -12.06 3.42 7.68
N ILE A 55 -12.57 4.47 7.01
CA ILE A 55 -11.76 5.56 6.46
C ILE A 55 -11.08 6.34 7.59
N GLY A 56 -11.82 6.70 8.65
CA GLY A 56 -11.28 7.41 9.81
C GLY A 56 -10.14 6.65 10.48
N ILE A 57 -10.29 5.33 10.69
CA ILE A 57 -9.21 4.47 11.21
C ILE A 57 -8.00 4.51 10.27
N GLY A 58 -8.21 4.42 8.96
CA GLY A 58 -7.13 4.49 7.97
C GLY A 58 -6.35 5.81 8.04
N ILE A 59 -7.05 6.95 8.13
CA ILE A 59 -6.44 8.28 8.26
C ILE A 59 -5.65 8.40 9.57
N ILE A 60 -6.22 7.97 10.69
CA ILE A 60 -5.54 8.00 12.00
C ILE A 60 -4.26 7.17 11.96
N LEU A 61 -4.32 5.96 11.39
CA LEU A 61 -3.14 5.10 11.23
C LEU A 61 -2.10 5.73 10.31
N ALA A 62 -2.51 6.34 9.20
CA ALA A 62 -1.59 7.03 8.31
C ALA A 62 -0.85 8.17 9.04
N ILE A 63 -1.57 9.00 9.79
CA ILE A 63 -0.99 10.12 10.55
C ILE A 63 -0.02 9.57 11.60
N ALA A 64 -0.44 8.57 12.39
CA ALA A 64 0.40 7.95 13.41
C ALA A 64 1.69 7.36 12.82
N MET A 65 1.58 6.61 11.71
CA MET A 65 2.73 6.07 11.00
C MET A 65 3.63 7.19 10.46
N SER A 66 3.05 8.24 9.89
CA SER A 66 3.81 9.34 9.32
C SER A 66 4.59 10.10 10.38
N LEU A 67 4.00 10.33 11.56
CA LEU A 67 4.71 10.94 12.69
C LEU A 67 5.89 10.07 13.13
N VAL A 68 5.67 8.77 13.34
CA VAL A 68 6.67 7.86 13.93
C VAL A 68 7.75 7.44 12.93
N LEU A 69 7.37 7.12 11.69
CA LEU A 69 8.25 6.50 10.68
C LEU A 69 8.80 7.51 9.66
N THR A 70 8.30 8.75 9.64
CA THR A 70 8.74 9.79 8.71
C THR A 70 9.23 11.03 9.44
N VAL A 71 8.35 11.70 10.19
CA VAL A 71 8.67 12.99 10.84
C VAL A 71 9.78 12.83 11.88
N VAL A 72 9.65 11.88 12.81
CA VAL A 72 10.68 11.65 13.85
C VAL A 72 12.06 11.35 13.24
N PRO A 73 12.23 10.41 12.29
CA PRO A 73 13.53 10.21 11.63
C PRO A 73 14.08 11.44 10.92
N ILE A 74 13.24 12.23 10.25
CA ILE A 74 13.68 13.50 9.61
C ILE A 74 14.23 14.46 10.68
N LEU A 75 13.50 14.65 11.79
CA LEU A 75 13.91 15.53 12.88
C LEU A 75 15.20 15.06 13.58
N LEU A 76 15.49 13.76 13.55
CA LEU A 76 16.72 13.17 14.05
C LEU A 76 17.90 13.22 13.05
N GLY A 77 17.71 13.82 11.87
CA GLY A 77 18.76 13.98 10.86
C GLY A 77 18.85 12.85 9.83
N PHE A 78 17.92 11.90 9.82
CA PHE A 78 17.91 10.76 8.88
C PHE A 78 17.06 11.02 7.63
N LYS A 79 16.93 12.28 7.18
CA LYS A 79 16.07 12.68 6.06
C LYS A 79 16.36 11.91 4.77
N ASP A 80 17.64 11.72 4.44
CA ASP A 80 18.06 11.03 3.22
C ASP A 80 17.70 9.53 3.21
N MET A 81 17.46 8.92 4.38
CA MET A 81 16.99 7.54 4.49
C MET A 81 15.47 7.42 4.32
N VAL A 82 14.73 8.50 4.55
CA VAL A 82 13.26 8.53 4.47
C VAL A 82 12.81 8.72 3.02
N GLY A 83 13.44 9.64 2.29
CA GLY A 83 13.13 9.85 0.89
C GLY A 83 13.86 11.04 0.27
N SER A 84 13.95 11.04 -1.05
CA SER A 84 14.64 12.08 -1.84
C SER A 84 13.71 12.85 -2.78
N ILE A 85 12.48 12.37 -2.99
CA ILE A 85 11.51 13.00 -3.89
C ILE A 85 10.94 14.25 -3.24
N LYS A 86 11.04 15.39 -3.95
CA LYS A 86 10.48 16.67 -3.52
C LYS A 86 9.58 17.27 -4.59
N TYR A 87 8.42 17.75 -4.19
CA TYR A 87 7.52 18.51 -5.05
C TYR A 87 7.37 19.94 -4.54
N THR A 88 7.17 20.88 -5.48
CA THR A 88 6.92 22.29 -5.17
C THR A 88 5.48 22.68 -5.45
N GLU A 89 4.80 21.98 -6.35
CA GLU A 89 3.47 22.33 -6.85
C GLU A 89 2.38 21.50 -6.16
N THR A 90 1.34 22.17 -5.65
CA THR A 90 0.24 21.55 -4.90
C THR A 90 -0.44 20.41 -5.65
N TRP A 91 -0.63 20.56 -6.97
CA TRP A 91 -1.30 19.52 -7.78
C TRP A 91 -0.50 18.21 -7.83
N LYS A 92 0.83 18.24 -7.71
CA LYS A 92 1.66 17.03 -7.67
C LYS A 92 1.45 16.27 -6.37
N PHE A 93 1.27 16.96 -5.25
CA PHE A 93 0.89 16.32 -3.98
C PHE A 93 -0.50 15.69 -4.08
N VAL A 94 -1.49 16.42 -4.62
CA VAL A 94 -2.84 15.87 -4.81
C VAL A 94 -2.79 14.60 -5.67
N TYR A 95 -2.07 14.65 -6.80
CA TYR A 95 -1.87 13.48 -7.64
C TYR A 95 -1.14 12.35 -6.90
N GLN A 96 -0.11 12.65 -6.11
CA GLN A 96 0.63 11.66 -5.32
C GLN A 96 -0.27 10.93 -4.33
N PHE A 97 -1.19 11.63 -3.65
CA PHE A 97 -2.18 11.00 -2.78
C PHE A 97 -3.11 10.07 -3.58
N ILE A 98 -3.62 10.53 -4.72
CA ILE A 98 -4.49 9.72 -5.58
C ILE A 98 -3.74 8.47 -6.07
N TYR A 99 -2.52 8.64 -6.57
CA TYR A 99 -1.68 7.57 -7.10
C TYR A 99 -1.30 6.55 -6.01
N ALA A 100 -0.87 7.02 -4.84
CA ALA A 100 -0.46 6.15 -3.75
C ALA A 100 -1.64 5.34 -3.17
N ILE A 101 -2.83 5.95 -3.05
CA ILE A 101 -4.02 5.27 -2.52
C ILE A 101 -4.64 4.34 -3.56
N THR A 102 -4.93 4.85 -4.76
CA THR A 102 -5.73 4.12 -5.76
C THR A 102 -4.90 3.25 -6.69
N GLY A 103 -3.66 3.65 -6.99
CA GLY A 103 -2.74 2.86 -7.79
C GLY A 103 -2.05 1.80 -6.94
N VAL A 104 -1.20 2.25 -6.01
CA VAL A 104 -0.27 1.38 -5.28
C VAL A 104 -0.97 0.62 -4.15
N ALA A 105 -1.43 1.32 -3.11
CA ALA A 105 -1.93 0.67 -1.90
C ALA A 105 -3.18 -0.18 -2.14
N LEU A 106 -4.09 0.26 -3.02
CA LEU A 106 -5.24 -0.54 -3.41
C LEU A 106 -4.82 -1.88 -4.02
N ALA A 107 -3.88 -1.87 -4.96
CA ALA A 107 -3.44 -3.08 -5.63
C ALA A 107 -2.71 -4.01 -4.65
N GLU A 108 -1.74 -3.47 -3.92
CA GLU A 108 -0.92 -4.23 -2.98
C GLU A 108 -1.72 -4.82 -1.82
N GLU A 109 -2.58 -4.03 -1.17
CA GLU A 109 -3.37 -4.55 -0.04
C GLU A 109 -4.37 -5.62 -0.49
N ILE A 110 -5.03 -5.46 -1.66
CA ILE A 110 -5.91 -6.49 -2.22
C ILE A 110 -5.16 -7.80 -2.45
N VAL A 111 -3.95 -7.74 -3.03
CA VAL A 111 -3.15 -8.95 -3.28
C VAL A 111 -2.67 -9.58 -1.98
N PHE A 112 -1.96 -8.82 -1.13
CA PHE A 112 -1.22 -9.39 -0.01
C PHE A 112 -2.09 -9.60 1.24
N ARG A 113 -2.86 -8.60 1.66
CA ARG A 113 -3.67 -8.65 2.91
C ARG A 113 -5.09 -9.12 2.68
N GLY A 114 -5.57 -8.97 1.45
CA GLY A 114 -6.82 -9.54 0.99
C GLY A 114 -6.65 -11.00 0.60
N TYR A 115 -6.24 -11.22 -0.64
CA TYR A 115 -6.27 -12.53 -1.28
C TYR A 115 -5.27 -13.52 -0.67
N ILE A 116 -3.97 -13.23 -0.72
CA ILE A 116 -2.91 -14.13 -0.24
C ILE A 116 -3.10 -14.46 1.23
N PHE A 117 -3.36 -13.45 2.07
CA PHE A 117 -3.59 -13.67 3.50
C PHE A 117 -4.81 -14.58 3.76
N SER A 118 -5.95 -14.36 3.09
CA SER A 118 -7.12 -15.23 3.22
C SER A 118 -6.81 -16.66 2.77
N LYS A 119 -6.07 -16.84 1.67
CA LYS A 119 -5.67 -18.18 1.20
C LYS A 119 -4.71 -18.90 2.13
N LEU A 120 -3.77 -18.18 2.74
CA LEU A 120 -2.87 -18.76 3.75
C LEU A 120 -3.64 -19.24 4.98
N LEU A 121 -4.71 -18.53 5.38
CA LEU A 121 -5.60 -18.96 6.46
C LEU A 121 -6.43 -20.19 6.10
N GLU A 122 -6.89 -20.30 4.85
CA GLU A 122 -7.58 -21.50 4.35
C GLU A 122 -6.65 -22.73 4.31
N ILE A 123 -5.39 -22.54 3.86
CA ILE A 123 -4.37 -23.61 3.83
C ILE A 123 -4.01 -24.04 5.24
N LYS A 124 -3.81 -23.08 6.14
CA LYS A 124 -3.43 -23.32 7.51
C LYS A 124 -4.12 -22.29 8.40
N ASN A 125 -5.05 -22.74 9.23
CA ASN A 125 -5.80 -21.90 10.17
C ASN A 125 -4.94 -21.40 11.36
N GLN A 126 -3.82 -20.73 11.05
CA GLN A 126 -2.87 -20.15 11.99
C GLN A 126 -2.55 -18.72 11.55
N ARG A 127 -3.03 -17.75 12.32
CA ARG A 127 -2.90 -16.32 11.97
C ARG A 127 -1.45 -15.87 11.81
N TRP A 128 -0.57 -16.28 12.71
CA TRP A 128 0.85 -15.93 12.62
C TRP A 128 1.53 -16.49 11.36
N PHE A 129 1.11 -17.65 10.89
CA PHE A 129 1.60 -18.19 9.61
C PHE A 129 1.19 -17.28 8.45
N ALA A 130 -0.09 -16.88 8.37
CA ALA A 130 -0.57 -15.96 7.33
C ALA A 130 0.09 -14.57 7.43
N ILE A 131 0.26 -14.04 8.64
CA ILE A 131 0.95 -12.75 8.89
C ILE A 131 2.37 -12.81 8.35
N ILE A 132 3.16 -13.80 8.77
CA ILE A 132 4.58 -13.88 8.41
C ILE A 132 4.73 -14.12 6.91
N VAL A 133 4.04 -15.11 6.34
CA VAL A 133 4.22 -15.49 4.94
C VAL A 133 3.74 -14.39 4.00
N SER A 134 2.56 -13.79 4.24
CA SER A 134 2.08 -12.67 3.41
C SER A 134 3.03 -11.47 3.46
N SER A 135 3.58 -11.16 4.63
CA SER A 135 4.52 -10.05 4.83
C SER A 135 5.88 -10.29 4.15
N LEU A 136 6.38 -11.53 4.17
CA LEU A 136 7.58 -11.91 3.45
C LEU A 136 7.37 -11.83 1.94
N LEU A 137 6.23 -12.31 1.43
CA LEU A 137 5.90 -12.18 0.00
C LEU A 137 5.76 -10.73 -0.44
N PHE A 138 5.14 -9.87 0.39
CA PHE A 138 5.06 -8.43 0.16
C PHE A 138 6.44 -7.79 0.07
N GLY A 139 7.34 -8.13 1.01
CA GLY A 139 8.72 -7.63 0.97
C GLY A 139 9.49 -8.12 -0.24
N LEU A 140 9.42 -9.43 -0.55
CA LEU A 140 10.07 -10.03 -1.71
C LEU A 140 9.61 -9.40 -3.03
N PHE A 141 8.35 -8.99 -3.14
CA PHE A 141 7.84 -8.30 -4.33
C PHE A 141 8.57 -6.97 -4.60
N HIS A 142 9.15 -6.35 -3.57
CA HIS A 142 9.90 -5.11 -3.72
C HIS A 142 11.33 -5.32 -4.27
N ILE A 143 11.80 -6.56 -4.43
CA ILE A 143 13.13 -6.81 -5.00
C ILE A 143 13.22 -6.37 -6.47
N PHE A 144 12.09 -6.32 -7.19
CA PHE A 144 12.06 -5.94 -8.61
C PHE A 144 12.30 -4.45 -8.85
N ASN A 145 12.03 -3.61 -7.85
CA ASN A 145 12.15 -2.14 -7.96
C ASN A 145 13.02 -1.54 -6.85
N GLY A 146 13.70 -2.39 -6.07
CA GLY A 146 14.33 -2.03 -4.81
C GLY A 146 15.63 -2.77 -4.52
N ASN A 147 16.07 -2.70 -3.27
CA ASN A 147 17.24 -3.41 -2.76
C ASN A 147 16.87 -4.27 -1.53
N ILE A 148 17.84 -4.99 -1.00
CA ILE A 148 17.62 -5.88 0.15
C ILE A 148 17.11 -5.14 1.41
N VAL A 149 17.54 -3.89 1.62
CA VAL A 149 17.05 -3.06 2.73
C VAL A 149 15.57 -2.76 2.54
N GLN A 150 15.16 -2.41 1.31
CA GLN A 150 13.75 -2.19 1.00
C GLN A 150 12.92 -3.45 1.22
N VAL A 151 13.38 -4.62 0.79
CA VAL A 151 12.71 -5.91 1.03
C VAL A 151 12.49 -6.14 2.53
N ILE A 152 13.52 -5.93 3.35
CA ILE A 152 13.42 -6.11 4.81
C ILE A 152 12.42 -5.11 5.41
N MET A 153 12.54 -3.83 5.06
CA MET A 153 11.68 -2.77 5.60
C MET A 153 10.22 -2.96 5.19
N THR A 154 9.95 -3.30 3.93
CA THR A 154 8.58 -3.56 3.48
C THR A 154 8.04 -4.87 4.04
N SER A 155 8.87 -5.88 4.34
CA SER A 155 8.42 -7.04 5.14
C SER A 155 8.02 -6.68 6.57
N PHE A 156 8.71 -5.74 7.23
CA PHE A 156 8.28 -5.26 8.55
C PHE A 156 6.98 -4.45 8.48
N LEU A 157 6.81 -3.57 7.48
CA LEU A 157 5.53 -2.89 7.21
C LEU A 157 4.44 -3.90 6.84
N GLY A 158 4.83 -4.94 6.10
CA GLY A 158 4.22 -6.27 5.99
C GLY A 158 3.40 -6.65 7.20
N VAL A 159 4.16 -6.96 8.25
CA VAL A 159 3.68 -7.45 9.53
C VAL A 159 2.84 -6.39 10.22
N LEU A 160 3.28 -5.13 10.21
CA LEU A 160 2.58 -4.02 10.86
C LEU A 160 1.15 -3.85 10.32
N PHE A 161 0.96 -3.82 8.99
CA PHE A 161 -0.38 -3.72 8.40
C PHE A 161 -1.26 -4.93 8.71
N CYS A 162 -0.68 -6.14 8.74
CA CYS A 162 -1.43 -7.32 9.18
C CYS A 162 -1.87 -7.18 10.65
N LEU A 163 -0.99 -6.69 11.52
CA LEU A 163 -1.31 -6.46 12.93
C LEU A 163 -2.39 -5.39 13.11
N PHE A 164 -2.35 -4.30 12.34
CA PHE A 164 -3.42 -3.29 12.37
C PHE A 164 -4.78 -3.92 12.06
N ARG A 165 -4.88 -4.68 10.96
CA ARG A 165 -6.14 -5.33 10.59
C ARG A 165 -6.60 -6.37 11.62
N GLU A 166 -5.68 -7.16 12.17
CA GLU A 166 -6.03 -8.25 13.09
C GLU A 166 -6.31 -7.79 14.53
N LYS A 167 -5.73 -6.66 14.95
CA LYS A 167 -5.79 -6.21 16.35
C LYS A 167 -6.67 -4.99 16.56
N ILE A 168 -6.88 -4.16 15.54
CA ILE A 168 -7.70 -2.95 15.65
C ILE A 168 -9.13 -3.27 15.22
N LYS A 169 -10.06 -3.16 16.17
CA LYS A 169 -11.49 -3.40 15.92
C LYS A 169 -12.01 -2.43 14.85
N GLY A 170 -12.59 -2.97 13.79
CA GLY A 170 -13.13 -2.17 12.68
C GLY A 170 -12.10 -1.75 11.64
N CYS A 171 -10.83 -2.13 11.79
CA CYS A 171 -9.83 -1.99 10.74
C CYS A 171 -10.05 -3.07 9.67
N THR A 172 -10.38 -2.65 8.47
CA THR A 172 -10.67 -3.53 7.33
C THR A 172 -9.62 -3.38 6.25
N LEU A 173 -9.79 -4.11 5.13
CA LEU A 173 -8.93 -3.88 3.97
C LEU A 173 -9.01 -2.44 3.45
N LEU A 174 -10.20 -1.82 3.49
CA LEU A 174 -10.35 -0.41 3.12
C LEU A 174 -9.54 0.50 4.05
N SER A 175 -9.57 0.26 5.37
CA SER A 175 -8.74 1.01 6.31
C SER A 175 -7.25 0.90 5.98
N LEU A 176 -6.77 -0.29 5.63
CA LEU A 176 -5.37 -0.51 5.25
C LEU A 176 -5.01 0.21 3.95
N ILE A 177 -5.87 0.18 2.92
CA ILE A 177 -5.64 0.89 1.65
C ILE A 177 -5.47 2.40 1.91
N ILE A 178 -6.34 2.98 2.74
CA ILE A 178 -6.26 4.39 3.11
C ILE A 178 -5.01 4.66 3.95
N ALA A 179 -4.71 3.82 4.95
CA ALA A 179 -3.55 3.99 5.82
C ALA A 179 -2.24 3.95 5.04
N HIS A 180 -2.04 2.88 4.27
CA HIS A 180 -0.85 2.64 3.48
C HIS A 180 -0.67 3.71 2.40
N GLY A 181 -1.69 3.97 1.59
CA GLY A 181 -1.59 4.94 0.50
C GLY A 181 -1.34 6.36 1.00
N SER A 182 -2.05 6.78 2.06
CA SER A 182 -1.86 8.10 2.65
C SER A 182 -0.50 8.24 3.31
N TYR A 183 -0.02 7.20 4.01
CA TYR A 183 1.33 7.16 4.57
C TYR A 183 2.40 7.33 3.48
N ASN A 184 2.31 6.57 2.39
CA ASN A 184 3.26 6.68 1.27
C ASN A 184 3.25 8.09 0.64
N ALA A 185 2.09 8.72 0.49
CA ALA A 185 2.00 10.07 -0.02
C ALA A 185 2.56 11.12 0.97
N MET A 186 2.34 10.92 2.27
CA MET A 186 2.88 11.81 3.30
C MET A 186 4.41 11.76 3.41
N ILE A 187 5.07 10.65 3.06
CA ILE A 187 6.54 10.63 2.97
C ILE A 187 7.03 11.73 2.03
N VAL A 188 6.47 11.82 0.82
CA VAL A 188 6.84 12.85 -0.16
C VAL A 188 6.48 14.25 0.33
N LEU A 189 5.33 14.41 1.01
CA LEU A 189 4.93 15.67 1.62
C LEU A 189 5.96 16.14 2.64
N TRP A 190 6.29 15.32 3.64
CA TRP A 190 7.19 15.69 4.73
C TRP A 190 8.61 15.96 4.23
N VAL A 191 9.14 15.13 3.33
CA VAL A 191 10.47 15.36 2.72
C VAL A 191 10.55 16.67 1.94
N SER A 192 9.41 17.14 1.42
CA SER A 192 9.33 18.41 0.68
C SER A 192 9.27 19.63 1.60
N VAL A 193 8.68 19.51 2.80
CA VAL A 193 8.40 20.65 3.70
C VAL A 193 9.28 20.75 4.94
N LEU A 194 9.88 19.64 5.38
CA LEU A 194 10.89 19.54 6.44
C LEU A 194 12.20 19.18 5.76
#